data_AF-M1ENI8-F1
#
_entry.id   AF-M1ENI8-F1
#
_cell.length_a   1.000
_cell.length_b   1.000
_cell.length_c   1.000
_cell.angle_alpha   90.00
_cell.angle_beta   90.00
_cell.angle_gamma   90.00
#
_symmetry.space_group_name_H-M   'P 1'
#
loop_
_entity.id
_entity.type
_entity.pdbx_description
1 polymer ?
#
loop_
_entity_poly.entity_id
_entity_poly.type
_entity_poly.pdbx_seq_one_letter_code
_entity_poly.pdbx_strand_id
1 'polypeptide(L)'
;EIYEKDEKIQKHLQDSLADLKSLYTEWGCTNYINLGSFLIKPVQRVMRYPLLLMELLNSTPESHPDKVPLTSAVLAVKEINVNINEYKRRKDLVLKYRKGDEDSLMEKISKLNIHSIIKKSNRVSSHLKHLTGFAPQIKDEAFEETEKNFRMQERLIKSFIRDLSLYLQHIRESACVKVVAAVSMWDVCMEKGHRDLEQFEKVHRYISDQLFTNFKERTERLVISPHSQLLSMFTGPHKLVQKRFDKLLDFYNCTERAEKLKDKKTLEELQSARNNYEALNAQLLDELPKFHQYARGLLTNCVHGYAQAHCDFVR
;
A
#
# COMPACT_ATOMS: atom_id res chain seq x y z
N GLU A 1 -2.55 18.02 -3.16
CA GLU A 1 -3.97 18.27 -2.79
C GLU A 1 -4.17 18.57 -1.30
N ILE A 2 -3.74 17.74 -0.33
CA ILE A 2 -4.00 18.04 1.11
C ILE A 2 -3.18 19.24 1.63
N TYR A 3 -1.91 19.37 1.25
CA TYR A 3 -1.03 20.46 1.72
C TYR A 3 -1.37 21.85 1.15
N GLU A 4 -2.10 21.92 0.03
CA GLU A 4 -2.50 23.19 -0.61
C GLU A 4 -3.61 23.88 0.17
N LYS A 5 -4.35 23.13 0.99
CA LYS A 5 -5.48 23.62 1.79
C LYS A 5 -5.12 23.86 3.25
N ASP A 6 -3.91 23.49 3.68
CA ASP A 6 -3.44 23.70 5.04
C ASP A 6 -2.78 25.09 5.15
N GLU A 7 -3.49 26.03 5.77
CA GLU A 7 -3.05 27.42 5.93
C GLU A 7 -1.72 27.54 6.68
N LYS A 8 -1.45 26.64 7.63
CA LYS A 8 -0.23 26.67 8.44
C LYS A 8 0.98 26.29 7.59
N ILE A 9 0.82 25.28 6.74
CA ILE A 9 1.84 24.86 5.77
C ILE A 9 2.06 25.94 4.71
N GLN A 10 0.99 26.54 4.17
CA GLN A 10 1.08 27.60 3.18
C GLN A 10 1.80 28.84 3.73
N LYS A 11 1.50 29.24 4.96
CA LYS A 11 2.18 30.36 5.62
C LYS A 11 3.68 30.09 5.77
N HIS A 12 4.06 28.92 6.28
CA HIS A 12 5.47 28.56 6.45
C HIS A 12 6.23 28.51 5.11
N LEU A 13 5.58 28.03 4.04
CA LEU A 13 6.14 28.05 2.70
C LEU A 13 6.34 29.48 2.18
N GLN A 14 5.38 30.38 2.41
CA GLN A 14 5.49 31.78 2.00
C GLN A 14 6.62 32.50 2.73
N ASP A 15 6.75 32.31 4.03
CA ASP A 15 7.82 32.89 4.84
C ASP A 15 9.20 32.42 4.33
N SER A 16 9.35 31.10 4.13
CA SER A 16 10.58 30.50 3.60
C SER A 16 10.94 31.02 2.19
N LEU A 17 9.93 31.28 1.35
CA LEU A 17 10.14 31.84 0.01
C LEU A 17 10.53 33.32 0.05
N ALA A 18 10.04 34.08 1.03
CA ALA A 18 10.43 35.47 1.23
C ALA A 18 11.90 35.56 1.62
N ASP A 19 12.36 34.71 2.56
CA ASP A 19 13.76 34.62 2.97
C ASP A 19 14.67 34.26 1.79
N LEU A 20 14.27 33.25 1.01
CA LEU A 20 15.03 32.80 -0.15
C LEU A 20 15.11 33.88 -1.24
N LYS A 21 14.04 34.67 -1.42
CA LYS A 21 14.03 35.82 -2.33
C LYS A 21 14.96 36.94 -1.86
N SER A 22 15.01 37.21 -0.56
CA SER A 22 15.97 38.17 0.03
C SER A 22 17.41 37.76 -0.26
N LEU A 23 17.76 36.49 0.01
CA LEU A 23 19.10 35.96 -0.26
C LEU A 23 19.48 36.06 -1.75
N TYR A 24 18.57 35.72 -2.66
CA TYR A 24 18.83 35.82 -4.10
C TYR A 24 19.07 37.26 -4.55
N THR A 25 18.38 38.22 -3.94
CA THR A 25 18.55 39.66 -4.22
C THR A 25 19.91 40.14 -3.71
N GLU A 26 20.33 39.72 -2.52
CA GLU A 26 21.67 39.99 -1.97
C GLU A 26 22.78 39.39 -2.84
N TRP A 27 22.57 38.20 -3.39
CA TRP A 27 23.54 37.53 -4.28
C TRP A 27 23.55 38.08 -5.72
N GLY A 28 22.77 39.11 -6.02
CA GLY A 28 22.69 39.68 -7.38
C GLY A 28 22.00 38.76 -8.40
N CYS A 29 21.30 37.72 -7.95
CA CYS A 29 20.57 36.79 -8.80
C CYS A 29 19.18 37.35 -9.13
N THR A 30 19.07 38.17 -10.18
CA THR A 30 17.81 38.83 -10.59
C THR A 30 16.74 37.87 -11.14
N ASN A 31 17.10 36.62 -11.41
CA ASN A 31 16.20 35.59 -11.94
C ASN A 31 15.51 34.78 -10.83
N TYR A 32 14.92 35.44 -9.83
CA TYR A 32 14.06 34.75 -8.87
C TYR A 32 12.78 34.30 -9.58
N ILE A 33 12.62 32.99 -9.75
CA ILE A 33 11.42 32.39 -10.30
C ILE A 33 10.61 31.79 -9.14
N ASN A 34 9.28 31.81 -9.23
CA ASN A 34 8.39 31.22 -8.24
C ASN A 34 8.78 29.77 -7.87
N LEU A 35 8.40 29.30 -6.68
CA LEU A 35 8.74 27.96 -6.18
C LEU A 35 8.43 26.84 -7.19
N GLY A 36 7.28 26.94 -7.88
CA GLY A 36 6.90 25.97 -8.92
C GLY A 36 7.96 25.84 -10.02
N SER A 37 8.64 26.92 -10.38
CA SER A 37 9.72 26.91 -11.37
C SER A 37 11.03 26.32 -10.84
N PHE A 38 11.29 26.34 -9.53
CA PHE A 38 12.40 25.58 -8.95
C PHE A 38 12.07 24.09 -8.90
N LEU A 39 10.85 23.74 -8.50
CA LEU A 39 10.40 22.36 -8.38
C LEU A 39 10.36 21.62 -9.73
N ILE A 40 10.09 22.33 -10.82
CA ILE A 40 10.07 21.73 -12.17
C ILE A 40 11.48 21.56 -12.78
N LYS A 41 12.50 22.29 -12.31
CA LYS A 41 13.85 22.28 -12.89
C LYS A 41 14.50 20.89 -12.87
N PRO A 42 14.50 20.10 -11.79
CA PRO A 42 15.09 18.76 -11.80
C PRO A 42 14.48 17.85 -12.88
N VAL A 43 13.15 17.91 -13.04
CA VAL A 43 12.41 17.15 -14.07
C VAL A 43 12.79 17.64 -15.48
N GLN A 44 12.97 18.95 -15.68
CA GLN A 44 13.40 19.51 -16.97
C GLN A 44 14.89 19.23 -17.26
N ARG A 45 15.74 19.26 -16.24
CA ARG A 45 17.19 19.12 -16.35
C ARG A 45 17.60 17.70 -16.67
N VAL A 46 16.98 16.70 -16.04
CA VAL A 46 17.26 15.29 -16.32
C VAL A 46 17.00 14.91 -17.78
N MET A 47 16.03 15.57 -18.42
CA MET A 47 15.74 15.38 -19.85
C MET A 47 16.72 16.10 -20.79
N ARG A 48 17.44 17.13 -20.30
CA ARG A 48 18.42 17.89 -21.08
C ARG A 48 19.81 17.28 -21.07
N TYR A 49 20.20 16.60 -19.99
CA TYR A 49 21.52 15.99 -19.87
C TYR A 49 21.89 15.00 -20.98
N PRO A 50 20.99 14.13 -21.50
CA PRO A 50 21.30 13.30 -22.66
C PRO A 50 21.72 14.11 -23.89
N LEU A 51 21.06 15.23 -24.15
CA LEU A 51 21.34 16.07 -25.32
C LEU A 51 22.71 16.72 -25.18
N LEU A 52 22.99 17.33 -24.02
CA LEU A 52 24.25 18.01 -23.73
C LEU A 52 25.44 17.04 -23.75
N LEU A 53 25.31 15.88 -23.11
CA LEU A 53 26.37 14.88 -23.08
C LEU A 53 26.61 14.26 -24.46
N MET A 54 25.56 14.10 -25.27
CA MET A 54 25.70 13.56 -26.63
C MET A 54 26.35 14.58 -27.57
N GLU A 55 26.06 15.87 -27.43
CA GLU A 55 26.74 16.94 -28.17
C GLU A 55 28.23 17.04 -27.78
N LEU A 56 28.55 16.94 -26.49
CA LEU A 56 29.92 16.85 -26.01
C LEU A 56 30.63 15.61 -26.56
N LEU A 57 29.96 14.46 -26.59
CA LEU A 57 30.52 13.21 -27.09
C LEU A 57 30.84 13.26 -28.59
N ASN A 58 29.95 13.88 -29.36
CA ASN A 58 30.14 14.09 -30.80
C ASN A 58 31.29 15.06 -31.09
N SER A 59 31.53 16.02 -30.20
CA SER A 59 32.62 17.01 -30.32
C SER A 59 33.96 16.51 -29.76
N THR A 60 33.97 15.35 -29.09
CA THR A 60 35.18 14.77 -28.49
C THR A 60 35.88 13.83 -29.49
N PRO A 61 37.18 14.04 -29.81
CA PRO A 61 37.93 13.14 -30.69
C PRO A 61 38.00 11.71 -30.15
N GLU A 62 38.06 10.71 -31.03
CA GLU A 62 38.13 9.29 -30.62
C GLU A 62 39.37 8.94 -29.78
N SER A 63 40.48 9.67 -29.96
CA SER A 63 41.71 9.48 -29.19
C SER A 63 41.72 10.17 -27.82
N HIS A 64 40.67 10.92 -27.48
CA HIS A 64 40.61 11.67 -26.23
C HIS A 64 40.32 10.75 -25.04
N PRO A 65 41.01 10.89 -23.89
CA PRO A 65 40.81 10.03 -22.72
C PRO A 65 39.36 10.02 -22.20
N ASP A 66 38.64 11.13 -22.35
CA ASP A 66 37.25 11.24 -21.88
C ASP A 66 36.20 10.60 -22.82
N LYS A 67 36.58 10.13 -24.01
CA LYS A 67 35.61 9.57 -24.98
C LYS A 67 34.82 8.39 -24.41
N VAL A 68 35.52 7.47 -23.75
CA VAL A 68 34.92 6.26 -23.15
C VAL A 68 34.07 6.63 -21.93
N PRO A 69 34.56 7.36 -20.90
CA PRO A 69 33.74 7.84 -19.80
C PRO A 69 32.48 8.58 -20.25
N LEU A 70 32.59 9.43 -21.27
CA LEU A 70 31.49 10.22 -21.78
C LEU A 70 30.43 9.36 -22.50
N THR A 71 30.86 8.32 -23.22
CA THR A 71 29.95 7.32 -23.80
C THR A 71 29.16 6.61 -22.71
N SER A 72 29.83 6.17 -21.65
CA SER A 72 29.17 5.55 -20.49
C SER A 72 28.20 6.50 -19.80
N ALA A 73 28.56 7.78 -19.64
CA ALA A 73 27.68 8.80 -19.06
C ALA A 73 26.42 9.02 -19.91
N VAL A 74 26.54 9.11 -21.24
CA VAL A 74 25.39 9.22 -22.16
C VAL A 74 24.45 8.03 -21.99
N LEU A 75 24.98 6.81 -21.93
CA LEU A 75 24.19 5.60 -21.74
C LEU A 75 23.46 5.60 -20.39
N ALA A 76 24.16 5.90 -19.30
CA ALA A 76 23.58 5.95 -17.96
C ALA A 76 22.44 6.98 -17.85
N VAL A 77 22.62 8.19 -18.41
CA VAL A 77 21.58 9.23 -18.34
C VAL A 77 20.37 8.91 -19.26
N LYS A 78 20.60 8.20 -20.37
CA LYS A 78 19.50 7.66 -21.19
C LYS A 78 18.70 6.62 -20.40
N GLU A 79 19.38 5.71 -19.71
CA GLU A 79 18.74 4.70 -18.86
C GLU A 79 17.92 5.33 -17.73
N ILE A 80 18.44 6.37 -17.07
CA ILE A 80 17.69 7.13 -16.05
C ILE A 80 16.38 7.67 -16.62
N ASN A 81 16.38 8.25 -17.83
CA ASN A 81 15.15 8.77 -18.43
C ASN A 81 14.13 7.66 -18.75
N VAL A 82 14.60 6.51 -19.23
CA VAL A 82 13.74 5.32 -19.44
C VAL A 82 13.12 4.88 -18.11
N ASN A 83 13.93 4.77 -17.06
CA ASN A 83 13.49 4.36 -15.72
C ASN A 83 12.47 5.34 -15.11
N ILE A 84 12.69 6.65 -15.26
CA ILE A 84 11.73 7.69 -14.83
C ILE A 84 10.41 7.54 -15.57
N ASN A 85 10.45 7.37 -16.89
CA ASN A 85 9.25 7.23 -17.71
C ASN A 85 8.47 5.96 -17.35
N GLU A 86 9.16 4.84 -17.15
CA GLU A 86 8.51 3.59 -16.74
C GLU A 86 7.94 3.69 -15.32
N TYR A 87 8.64 4.35 -14.39
CA TYR A 87 8.11 4.61 -13.05
C TYR A 87 6.82 5.46 -13.10
N LYS A 88 6.81 6.52 -13.91
CA LYS A 88 5.61 7.35 -14.13
C LYS A 88 4.47 6.50 -14.69
N ARG A 89 4.75 5.70 -15.72
CA ARG A 89 3.76 4.80 -16.34
C ARG A 89 3.16 3.83 -15.33
N ARG A 90 3.99 3.20 -14.48
CA ARG A 90 3.54 2.30 -13.42
C ARG A 90 2.64 3.02 -12.40
N LYS A 91 3.00 4.24 -11.98
CA LYS A 91 2.15 5.06 -11.09
C LYS A 91 0.81 5.44 -11.72
N ASP A 92 0.81 5.84 -12.98
CA ASP A 92 -0.42 6.19 -13.71
C ASP A 92 -1.35 4.98 -13.85
N LEU A 93 -0.79 3.78 -14.04
CA LEU A 93 -1.54 2.52 -14.04
C LEU A 93 -2.18 2.24 -12.66
N VAL A 94 -1.44 2.43 -11.57
CA VAL A 94 -1.98 2.28 -10.21
C VAL A 94 -3.15 3.25 -9.98
N LEU A 95 -2.98 4.53 -10.31
CA LEU A 95 -4.03 5.54 -10.17
C LEU A 95 -5.28 5.21 -11.00
N LYS A 96 -5.09 4.73 -12.24
CA LYS A 96 -6.18 4.30 -13.11
C LYS A 96 -7.04 3.21 -12.49
N TYR A 97 -6.43 2.25 -11.79
CA TYR A 97 -7.17 1.13 -11.17
C TYR A 97 -7.66 1.42 -9.76
N ARG A 98 -7.09 2.40 -9.06
CA ARG A 98 -7.56 2.86 -7.75
C ARG A 98 -8.81 3.73 -7.84
N LYS A 99 -8.95 4.58 -8.88
CA LYS A 99 -10.09 5.51 -9.03
C LYS A 99 -11.46 4.86 -9.23
N GLY A 100 -11.53 3.57 -9.57
CA GLY A 100 -12.81 2.88 -9.84
C GLY A 100 -13.73 2.66 -8.62
N ASP A 101 -13.30 3.03 -7.42
CA ASP A 101 -14.09 2.86 -6.19
C ASP A 101 -14.99 4.03 -5.82
N GLU A 102 -14.67 5.24 -6.29
CA GLU A 102 -15.52 6.41 -6.03
C GLU A 102 -16.68 6.51 -7.04
N ASP A 103 -16.61 5.74 -8.13
CA ASP A 103 -17.66 5.72 -9.14
C ASP A 103 -18.94 5.09 -8.59
N SER A 104 -20.05 5.84 -8.71
CA SER A 104 -21.38 5.32 -8.38
C SER A 104 -21.75 4.13 -9.28
N LEU A 105 -22.72 3.31 -8.84
CA LEU A 105 -23.21 2.19 -9.64
C LEU A 105 -23.69 2.62 -11.04
N MET A 106 -24.31 3.80 -11.15
CA MET A 106 -24.75 4.40 -12.42
C MET A 106 -23.57 4.74 -13.33
N GLU A 107 -22.47 5.25 -12.80
CA GLU A 107 -21.25 5.52 -13.57
C GLU A 107 -20.52 4.24 -13.99
N LYS A 108 -20.60 3.19 -13.18
CA LYS A 108 -20.07 1.87 -13.55
C LYS A 108 -20.85 1.25 -14.71
N ILE A 109 -22.17 1.47 -14.75
CA ILE A 109 -23.04 1.00 -15.84
C ILE A 109 -22.79 1.84 -17.11
N SER A 110 -22.65 3.15 -17.00
CA SER A 110 -22.38 4.01 -18.16
C SER A 110 -20.99 3.80 -18.77
N LYS A 111 -20.02 3.28 -18.00
CA LYS A 111 -18.69 2.87 -18.48
C LYS A 111 -18.64 1.45 -19.05
N LEU A 112 -19.75 0.71 -19.08
CA LEU A 112 -19.81 -0.61 -19.72
C LEU A 112 -19.62 -0.48 -21.22
N ASN A 113 -18.62 -1.18 -21.75
CA ASN A 113 -18.27 -1.18 -23.16
C ASN A 113 -18.28 -2.63 -23.65
N ILE A 114 -18.87 -2.91 -24.80
CA ILE A 114 -18.90 -4.25 -25.42
C ILE A 114 -17.49 -4.85 -25.49
N HIS A 115 -16.46 -4.04 -25.78
CA HIS A 115 -15.07 -4.49 -25.80
C HIS A 115 -14.53 -4.92 -24.42
N SER A 116 -14.99 -4.30 -23.33
CA SER A 116 -14.61 -4.71 -21.97
C SER A 116 -15.36 -5.96 -21.50
N ILE A 117 -16.60 -6.15 -21.96
CA ILE A 117 -17.40 -7.37 -21.73
C ILE A 117 -16.79 -8.57 -22.45
N ILE A 118 -16.40 -8.40 -23.73
CA ILE A 118 -15.70 -9.44 -24.50
C ILE A 118 -14.40 -9.85 -23.81
N LYS A 119 -13.60 -8.88 -23.33
CA LYS A 119 -12.37 -9.19 -22.57
C LYS A 119 -12.67 -9.99 -21.30
N LYS A 120 -13.72 -9.64 -20.54
CA LYS A 120 -14.12 -10.42 -19.35
C LYS A 120 -14.51 -11.87 -19.73
N SER A 121 -15.29 -12.05 -20.80
CA SER A 121 -15.68 -13.38 -21.28
C SER A 121 -14.45 -14.22 -21.68
N ASN A 122 -13.55 -13.64 -22.47
CA ASN A 122 -12.32 -14.29 -22.90
C ASN A 122 -11.40 -14.63 -21.71
N ARG A 123 -11.36 -13.81 -20.67
CA ARG A 123 -10.62 -14.11 -19.42
C ARG A 123 -11.20 -15.31 -18.70
N VAL A 124 -12.52 -15.43 -18.58
CA VAL A 124 -13.15 -16.59 -17.93
C VAL A 124 -12.84 -17.87 -18.71
N SER A 125 -12.97 -17.83 -20.04
CA SER A 125 -12.60 -18.97 -20.90
C SER A 125 -11.12 -19.36 -20.75
N SER A 126 -10.22 -18.37 -20.77
CA SER A 126 -8.78 -18.58 -20.60
C SER A 126 -8.43 -19.14 -19.21
N HIS A 127 -9.07 -18.63 -18.16
CA HIS A 127 -8.90 -19.17 -16.80
C HIS A 127 -9.32 -20.63 -16.70
N LEU A 128 -10.44 -21.00 -17.34
CA LEU A 128 -10.89 -22.39 -17.40
C LEU A 128 -9.86 -23.28 -18.13
N LYS A 129 -9.27 -22.82 -19.24
CA LYS A 129 -8.19 -23.54 -19.94
C LYS A 129 -6.96 -23.75 -19.06
N HIS A 130 -6.60 -22.76 -18.23
CA HIS A 130 -5.48 -22.88 -17.29
C HIS A 130 -5.74 -23.89 -16.17
N LEU A 131 -6.95 -23.91 -15.60
CA LEU A 131 -7.34 -24.88 -14.55
C LEU A 131 -7.39 -26.32 -15.07
N THR A 132 -7.73 -26.48 -16.34
CA THR A 132 -7.89 -27.80 -17.00
C THR A 132 -6.61 -28.31 -17.66
N GLY A 133 -5.50 -27.56 -17.59
CA GLY A 133 -4.20 -27.97 -18.13
C GLY A 133 -4.06 -27.83 -19.66
N PHE A 134 -5.04 -27.24 -20.34
CA PHE A 134 -5.02 -27.04 -21.80
C PHE A 134 -4.26 -25.77 -22.23
N ALA A 135 -3.63 -25.03 -21.31
CA ALA A 135 -2.83 -23.84 -21.61
C ALA A 135 -1.50 -23.82 -20.82
N PRO A 136 -0.37 -23.40 -21.42
CA PRO A 136 0.91 -23.25 -20.73
C PRO A 136 0.81 -22.26 -19.57
N GLN A 137 1.29 -22.63 -18.39
CA GLN A 137 1.35 -21.72 -17.23
C GLN A 137 2.74 -21.07 -17.16
N ILE A 138 2.81 -19.74 -17.28
CA ILE A 138 3.98 -18.99 -16.80
C ILE A 138 3.95 -19.09 -15.27
N LYS A 139 4.86 -19.90 -14.73
CA LYS A 139 5.20 -19.88 -13.32
C LYS A 139 5.95 -18.58 -13.03
N ASP A 140 5.31 -17.68 -12.30
CA ASP A 140 5.97 -16.48 -11.76
C ASP A 140 6.18 -16.71 -10.26
N GLU A 141 7.18 -17.54 -9.94
CA GLU A 141 7.43 -18.02 -8.58
C GLU A 141 7.71 -16.84 -7.62
N ALA A 142 8.37 -15.79 -8.11
CA ALA A 142 8.64 -14.58 -7.34
C ALA A 142 7.33 -13.85 -6.97
N PHE A 143 6.41 -13.70 -7.92
CA PHE A 143 5.12 -13.08 -7.63
C PHE A 143 4.24 -13.97 -6.76
N GLU A 144 4.20 -15.28 -7.00
CA GLU A 144 3.42 -16.24 -6.22
C GLU A 144 3.80 -16.19 -4.73
N GLU A 145 5.09 -16.19 -4.41
CA GLU A 145 5.55 -16.07 -3.01
C GLU A 145 5.22 -14.69 -2.43
N THR A 146 5.36 -13.61 -3.21
CA THR A 146 5.00 -12.25 -2.79
C THR A 146 3.50 -12.14 -2.47
N GLU A 147 2.64 -12.69 -3.33
CA GLU A 147 1.19 -12.71 -3.14
C GLU A 147 0.78 -13.57 -1.95
N LYS A 148 1.41 -14.74 -1.79
CA LYS A 148 1.19 -15.64 -0.65
C LYS A 148 1.49 -14.92 0.66
N ASN A 149 2.64 -14.25 0.77
CA ASN A 149 3.02 -13.49 1.95
C ASN A 149 2.05 -12.33 2.24
N PHE A 150 1.64 -11.60 1.21
CA PHE A 150 0.62 -10.54 1.32
C PHE A 150 -0.71 -11.08 1.87
N ARG A 151 -1.26 -12.16 1.28
CA ARG A 151 -2.51 -12.78 1.73
C ARG A 151 -2.40 -13.44 3.11
N MET A 152 -1.24 -13.99 3.46
CA MET A 152 -0.99 -14.58 4.77
C MET A 152 -0.97 -13.50 5.86
N GLN A 153 -0.27 -12.40 5.61
CA GLN A 153 -0.20 -11.28 6.55
C GLN A 153 -1.58 -10.70 6.85
N GLU A 154 -2.43 -10.49 5.84
CA GLU A 154 -3.80 -10.03 6.05
C GLU A 154 -4.61 -10.97 6.96
N ARG A 155 -4.50 -12.29 6.71
CA ARG A 155 -5.18 -13.32 7.50
C ARG A 155 -4.69 -13.32 8.95
N LEU A 156 -3.39 -13.20 9.18
CA LEU A 156 -2.81 -13.14 10.51
C LEU A 156 -3.27 -11.89 11.28
N ILE A 157 -3.33 -10.72 10.62
CA ILE A 157 -3.83 -9.50 11.24
C ILE A 157 -5.31 -9.65 11.63
N LYS A 158 -6.15 -10.19 10.74
CA LYS A 158 -7.58 -10.44 11.04
C LYS A 158 -7.74 -11.41 12.22
N SER A 159 -6.95 -12.47 12.25
CA SER A 159 -6.95 -13.43 13.37
C SER A 159 -6.54 -12.72 14.66
N PHE A 160 -5.44 -11.99 14.65
CA PHE A 160 -4.93 -11.30 15.83
C PHE A 160 -5.95 -10.33 16.44
N ILE A 161 -6.63 -9.51 15.63
CA ILE A 161 -7.70 -8.62 16.13
C ILE A 161 -8.83 -9.43 16.76
N ARG A 162 -9.31 -10.48 16.10
CA ARG A 162 -10.40 -11.33 16.59
C ARG A 162 -10.02 -12.00 17.90
N ASP A 163 -8.85 -12.64 17.94
CA ASP A 163 -8.38 -13.41 19.07
C ASP A 163 -8.13 -12.49 20.28
N LEU A 164 -7.61 -11.27 20.05
CA LEU A 164 -7.47 -10.25 21.09
C LEU A 164 -8.83 -9.74 21.59
N SER A 165 -9.80 -9.56 20.69
CA SER A 165 -11.16 -9.13 21.07
C SER A 165 -11.86 -10.18 21.93
N LEU A 166 -11.73 -11.45 21.56
CA LEU A 166 -12.22 -12.59 22.35
C LEU A 166 -11.52 -12.65 23.72
N TYR A 167 -10.21 -12.45 23.76
CA TYR A 167 -9.47 -12.41 25.02
C TYR A 167 -9.98 -11.30 25.96
N LEU A 168 -10.19 -10.08 25.45
CA LEU A 168 -10.76 -8.98 26.23
C LEU A 168 -12.16 -9.32 26.75
N GLN A 169 -13.01 -9.93 25.91
CA GLN A 169 -14.33 -10.40 26.32
C GLN A 169 -14.24 -11.41 27.46
N HIS A 170 -13.35 -12.40 27.37
CA HIS A 170 -13.17 -13.41 28.40
C HIS A 170 -12.64 -12.85 29.72
N ILE A 171 -11.77 -11.84 29.71
CA ILE A 171 -11.35 -11.16 30.95
C ILE A 171 -12.56 -10.52 31.65
N ARG A 172 -13.41 -9.81 30.89
CA ARG A 172 -14.60 -9.16 31.42
C ARG A 172 -15.59 -10.19 32.00
N GLU A 173 -15.87 -11.24 31.23
CA GLU A 173 -16.77 -12.32 31.65
C GLU A 173 -16.23 -13.02 32.91
N SER A 174 -14.93 -13.30 32.97
CA SER A 174 -14.29 -13.92 34.13
C SER A 174 -14.46 -13.09 35.40
N ALA A 175 -14.36 -11.75 35.30
CA ALA A 175 -14.59 -10.87 36.45
C ALA A 175 -16.03 -10.98 36.98
N CYS A 176 -17.02 -11.04 36.09
CA CYS A 176 -18.43 -11.20 36.45
C CYS A 176 -18.70 -12.57 37.08
N VAL A 177 -18.21 -13.64 36.47
CA VAL A 177 -18.41 -15.02 36.95
C VAL A 177 -17.83 -15.22 38.35
N LYS A 178 -16.66 -14.62 38.64
CA LYS A 178 -16.06 -14.67 40.00
C LYS A 178 -16.97 -14.06 41.06
N VAL A 179 -17.65 -12.94 40.75
CA VAL A 179 -18.61 -12.30 41.67
C VAL A 179 -19.82 -13.19 41.89
N VAL A 180 -20.43 -13.70 40.83
CA VAL A 180 -21.62 -14.58 40.92
C VAL A 180 -21.30 -15.86 41.71
N ALA A 181 -20.14 -16.46 41.47
CA ALA A 181 -19.70 -17.65 42.19
C ALA A 181 -19.49 -17.35 43.68
N ALA A 182 -18.85 -16.23 44.01
CA ALA A 182 -18.65 -15.83 45.40
C ALA A 182 -19.98 -15.63 46.15
N VAL A 183 -20.95 -14.92 45.53
CA VAL A 183 -22.30 -14.73 46.10
C VAL A 183 -22.98 -16.08 46.33
N SER A 184 -22.98 -16.96 45.31
CA SER A 184 -23.64 -18.27 45.40
C SER A 184 -23.03 -19.16 46.48
N MET A 185 -21.70 -19.17 46.62
CA MET A 185 -21.02 -19.92 47.66
C MET A 185 -21.34 -19.36 49.05
N TRP A 186 -21.42 -18.04 49.17
CA TRP A 186 -21.70 -17.38 50.44
C TRP A 186 -23.13 -17.68 50.93
N ASP A 187 -24.12 -17.65 50.02
CA ASP A 187 -25.52 -17.97 50.30
C ASP A 187 -25.70 -19.39 50.88
N VAL A 188 -24.82 -20.33 50.50
CA VAL A 188 -24.87 -21.73 50.97
C VAL A 188 -24.13 -21.92 52.30
N CYS A 189 -23.07 -21.15 52.58
CA CYS A 189 -22.12 -21.45 53.65
C CYS A 189 -22.25 -20.61 54.92
N MET A 190 -22.94 -19.45 54.91
CA MET A 190 -22.87 -18.49 56.02
C MET A 190 -24.24 -18.04 56.56
N GLU A 191 -24.43 -18.04 57.89
CA GLU A 191 -25.57 -17.40 58.56
C GLU A 191 -25.27 -15.92 58.87
N LYS A 192 -25.80 -15.02 58.03
CA LYS A 192 -25.88 -13.55 58.18
C LYS A 192 -24.61 -12.77 58.59
N GLY A 193 -24.14 -11.93 57.66
CA GLY A 193 -23.15 -10.86 57.88
C GLY A 193 -22.43 -10.50 56.58
N HIS A 194 -22.62 -9.27 56.07
CA HIS A 194 -22.43 -8.93 54.65
C HIS A 194 -21.14 -8.19 54.27
N ARG A 195 -20.31 -7.75 55.23
CA ARG A 195 -19.25 -6.77 54.94
C ARG A 195 -18.14 -7.28 54.01
N ASP A 196 -17.69 -8.52 54.16
CA ASP A 196 -16.58 -9.06 53.35
C ASP A 196 -17.03 -9.34 51.91
N LEU A 197 -18.25 -9.86 51.73
CA LEU A 197 -18.86 -10.07 50.42
C LEU A 197 -19.14 -8.72 49.72
N GLU A 198 -19.70 -7.74 50.43
CA GLU A 198 -19.90 -6.38 49.91
C GLU A 198 -18.57 -5.73 49.48
N GLN A 199 -17.51 -5.93 50.26
CA GLN A 199 -16.18 -5.43 49.92
C GLN A 199 -15.61 -6.13 48.68
N PHE A 200 -15.76 -7.46 48.59
CA PHE A 200 -15.36 -8.24 47.41
C PHE A 200 -16.09 -7.78 46.15
N GLU A 201 -17.42 -7.63 46.21
CA GLU A 201 -18.22 -7.11 45.10
C GLU A 201 -17.78 -5.70 44.69
N LYS A 202 -17.55 -4.81 45.66
CA LYS A 202 -17.12 -3.44 45.40
C LYS A 202 -15.77 -3.38 44.69
N VAL A 203 -14.81 -4.21 45.12
CA VAL A 203 -13.49 -4.29 44.47
C VAL A 203 -13.60 -4.86 43.06
N HIS A 204 -14.35 -5.95 42.86
CA HIS A 204 -14.54 -6.53 41.54
C HIS A 204 -15.29 -5.61 40.56
N ARG A 205 -16.26 -4.83 41.07
CA ARG A 205 -16.94 -3.79 40.29
C ARG A 205 -15.97 -2.68 39.87
N TYR A 206 -15.09 -2.24 40.77
CA TYR A 206 -14.03 -1.28 40.43
C TYR A 206 -13.07 -1.82 39.36
N ILE A 207 -12.64 -3.08 39.48
CA ILE A 207 -11.79 -3.74 38.47
C ILE A 207 -12.49 -3.78 37.11
N SER A 208 -13.76 -4.20 37.06
CA SER A 208 -14.53 -4.28 35.81
C SER A 208 -14.80 -2.92 35.18
N ASP A 209 -15.33 -1.98 35.96
CA ASP A 209 -15.92 -0.76 35.42
C ASP A 209 -14.86 0.33 35.17
N GLN A 210 -13.77 0.32 35.94
CA GLN A 210 -12.70 1.32 35.83
C GLN A 210 -11.46 0.73 35.18
N LEU A 211 -10.80 -0.24 35.84
CA LEU A 211 -9.48 -0.72 35.41
C LEU A 211 -9.56 -1.46 34.07
N PHE A 212 -10.52 -2.38 33.92
CA PHE A 212 -10.71 -3.13 32.69
C PHE A 212 -11.22 -2.25 31.55
N THR A 213 -12.14 -1.31 31.81
CA THR A 213 -12.58 -0.33 30.80
C THR A 213 -11.40 0.46 30.25
N ASN A 214 -10.54 1.01 31.12
CA ASN A 214 -9.33 1.73 30.72
C ASN A 214 -8.35 0.84 29.93
N PHE A 215 -8.15 -0.40 30.37
CA PHE A 215 -7.32 -1.37 29.67
C PHE A 215 -7.86 -1.71 28.27
N LYS A 216 -9.17 -1.94 28.15
CA LYS A 216 -9.86 -2.22 26.90
C LYS A 216 -9.73 -1.06 25.93
N GLU A 217 -10.05 0.16 26.35
CA GLU A 217 -9.94 1.37 25.52
C GLU A 217 -8.49 1.61 25.06
N ARG A 218 -7.52 1.42 25.97
CA ARG A 218 -6.10 1.56 25.62
C ARG A 218 -5.66 0.49 24.63
N THR A 219 -6.12 -0.76 24.77
CA THR A 219 -5.86 -1.85 23.84
C THR A 219 -6.50 -1.58 22.47
N GLU A 220 -7.74 -1.11 22.45
CA GLU A 220 -8.44 -0.73 21.21
C GLU A 220 -7.69 0.37 20.47
N ARG A 221 -7.23 1.40 21.19
CA ARG A 221 -6.49 2.53 20.62
C ARG A 221 -5.10 2.14 20.12
N LEU A 222 -4.34 1.34 20.89
CA LEU A 222 -2.95 1.01 20.58
C LEU A 222 -2.81 -0.16 19.59
N VAL A 223 -3.83 -1.00 19.49
CA VAL A 223 -3.73 -2.27 18.74
C VAL A 223 -4.84 -2.39 17.70
N ILE A 224 -6.11 -2.38 18.12
CA ILE A 224 -7.22 -2.72 17.22
C ILE A 224 -7.39 -1.66 16.14
N SER A 225 -7.45 -0.38 16.51
CA SER A 225 -7.64 0.73 15.56
C SER A 225 -6.52 0.82 14.50
N PRO A 226 -5.22 0.79 14.85
CA PRO A 226 -4.14 0.77 13.86
C PRO A 226 -4.22 -0.43 12.90
N HIS A 227 -4.53 -1.63 13.41
CA HIS A 227 -4.66 -2.81 12.55
C HIS A 227 -5.93 -2.77 11.68
N SER A 228 -7.05 -2.24 12.17
CA SER A 228 -8.27 -2.03 11.37
C SER A 228 -8.03 -1.03 10.23
N GLN A 229 -7.29 0.06 10.51
CA GLN A 229 -6.85 1.00 9.48
C GLN A 229 -5.95 0.30 8.46
N LEU A 230 -4.95 -0.45 8.92
CA LEU A 230 -4.07 -1.21 8.04
C LEU A 230 -4.87 -2.19 7.16
N LEU A 231 -5.84 -2.92 7.71
CA LEU A 231 -6.71 -3.82 6.93
C LEU A 231 -7.47 -3.09 5.82
N SER A 232 -7.94 -1.86 6.06
CA SER A 232 -8.58 -1.07 5.00
C SER A 232 -7.65 -0.79 3.82
N MET A 233 -6.34 -0.65 4.08
CA MET A 233 -5.31 -0.37 3.08
C MET A 233 -5.00 -1.58 2.18
N PHE A 234 -5.34 -2.81 2.57
CA PHE A 234 -5.17 -4.01 1.72
C PHE A 234 -6.07 -4.00 0.47
N THR A 235 -7.18 -3.24 0.49
CA THR A 235 -8.16 -3.19 -0.59
C THR A 235 -7.55 -2.78 -1.94
N GLY A 236 -6.66 -1.77 -1.93
CA GLY A 236 -6.01 -1.28 -3.14
C GLY A 236 -5.06 -2.31 -3.77
N PRO A 237 -4.08 -2.82 -3.01
CA PRO A 237 -3.20 -3.89 -3.47
C PRO A 237 -3.95 -5.15 -3.95
N HIS A 238 -5.02 -5.59 -3.27
CA HIS A 238 -5.86 -6.71 -3.75
C HIS A 238 -6.42 -6.46 -5.15
N LYS A 239 -6.91 -5.26 -5.41
CA LYS A 239 -7.42 -4.89 -6.74
C LYS A 239 -6.33 -4.94 -7.79
N LEU A 240 -5.13 -4.46 -7.47
CA LEU A 240 -4.00 -4.51 -8.38
C LEU A 240 -3.53 -5.94 -8.66
N VAL A 241 -3.48 -6.81 -7.64
CA VAL A 241 -3.18 -8.24 -7.79
C VAL A 241 -4.21 -8.90 -8.72
N GLN A 242 -5.50 -8.65 -8.52
CA GLN A 242 -6.54 -9.14 -9.43
C GLN A 242 -6.39 -8.57 -10.85
N LYS A 243 -6.03 -7.29 -10.99
CA LYS A 243 -5.81 -6.67 -12.30
C LYS A 243 -4.60 -7.24 -13.01
N ARG A 244 -3.52 -7.55 -12.30
CA ARG A 244 -2.37 -8.26 -12.85
C ARG A 244 -2.81 -9.60 -13.42
N PHE A 245 -3.60 -10.37 -12.67
CA PHE A 245 -4.15 -11.64 -13.17
C PHE A 245 -5.01 -11.46 -14.42
N ASP A 246 -5.93 -10.49 -14.42
CA ASP A 246 -6.73 -10.14 -15.60
C ASP A 246 -5.84 -9.81 -16.83
N LYS A 247 -4.71 -9.12 -16.61
CA LYS A 247 -3.76 -8.71 -17.67
C LYS A 247 -2.87 -9.82 -18.16
N LEU A 248 -2.52 -10.77 -17.30
CA LEU A 248 -1.84 -12.00 -17.69
C LEU A 248 -2.72 -12.81 -18.67
N LEU A 249 -4.02 -12.94 -18.37
CA LEU A 249 -4.97 -13.62 -19.25
C LEU A 249 -5.18 -12.84 -20.57
N ASP A 250 -5.25 -11.51 -20.53
CA ASP A 250 -5.28 -10.68 -21.75
C ASP A 250 -4.03 -10.94 -22.62
N PHE A 251 -2.84 -11.02 -22.00
CA PHE A 251 -1.57 -11.30 -22.69
C PHE A 251 -1.60 -12.68 -23.38
N TYR A 252 -1.97 -13.75 -22.69
CA TYR A 252 -2.06 -15.09 -23.31
C TYR A 252 -3.04 -15.15 -24.48
N ASN A 253 -4.23 -14.55 -24.32
CA ASN A 253 -5.22 -14.51 -25.39
C ASN A 253 -4.70 -13.77 -26.62
N CYS A 254 -3.95 -12.68 -26.43
CA CYS A 254 -3.30 -11.96 -27.51
C CYS A 254 -2.16 -12.78 -28.14
N THR A 255 -1.40 -13.56 -27.34
CA THR A 255 -0.34 -14.45 -27.84
C THR A 255 -0.93 -15.51 -28.76
N GLU A 256 -1.96 -16.24 -28.31
CA GLU A 256 -2.64 -17.27 -29.10
C GLU A 256 -3.19 -16.69 -30.42
N ARG A 257 -3.73 -15.47 -30.37
CA ARG A 257 -4.28 -14.79 -31.55
C ARG A 257 -3.19 -14.33 -32.53
N ALA A 258 -2.09 -13.77 -32.02
CA ALA A 258 -0.97 -13.30 -32.84
C ALA A 258 -0.24 -14.47 -33.52
N GLU A 259 -0.09 -15.61 -32.84
CA GLU A 259 0.49 -16.82 -33.42
C GLU A 259 -0.32 -17.38 -34.60
N LYS A 260 -1.66 -17.27 -34.51
CA LYS A 260 -2.58 -17.74 -35.56
C LYS A 260 -2.65 -16.81 -36.76
N LEU A 261 -2.75 -15.50 -36.54
CA LEU A 261 -3.04 -14.53 -37.61
C LEU A 261 -1.79 -13.87 -38.19
N LYS A 262 -0.72 -13.68 -37.39
CA LYS A 262 0.58 -13.11 -37.77
C LYS A 262 0.51 -11.76 -38.51
N ASP A 263 -0.57 -11.01 -38.34
CA ASP A 263 -0.74 -9.69 -38.94
C ASP A 263 -0.19 -8.58 -38.02
N LYS A 264 0.11 -7.42 -38.61
CA LYS A 264 0.69 -6.28 -37.88
C LYS A 264 -0.18 -5.82 -36.71
N LYS A 265 -1.50 -5.84 -36.85
CA LYS A 265 -2.43 -5.37 -35.81
C LYS A 265 -2.43 -6.32 -34.61
N THR A 266 -2.44 -7.63 -34.83
CA THR A 266 -2.39 -8.59 -33.72
C THR A 266 -1.06 -8.58 -32.98
N LEU A 267 0.05 -8.31 -33.67
CA LEU A 267 1.36 -8.08 -33.04
C LEU A 267 1.39 -6.81 -32.19
N GLU A 268 0.79 -5.71 -32.66
CA GLU A 268 0.66 -4.46 -31.88
C GLU A 268 -0.23 -4.66 -30.63
N GLU A 269 -1.34 -5.38 -30.77
CA GLU A 269 -2.22 -5.74 -29.66
C GLU A 269 -1.50 -6.62 -28.62
N LEU A 270 -0.72 -7.60 -29.07
CA LEU A 270 0.13 -8.44 -28.21
C LEU A 270 1.15 -7.61 -27.44
N GLN A 271 1.88 -6.72 -28.13
CA GLN A 271 2.87 -5.86 -27.49
C GLN A 271 2.23 -4.96 -26.42
N SER A 272 1.05 -4.41 -26.70
CA SER A 272 0.29 -3.61 -25.74
C SER A 272 -0.16 -4.43 -24.53
N ALA A 273 -0.67 -5.65 -24.75
CA ALA A 273 -1.09 -6.55 -23.67
C ALA A 273 0.10 -6.94 -22.78
N ARG A 274 1.24 -7.28 -23.39
CA ARG A 274 2.51 -7.58 -22.71
C ARG A 274 2.96 -6.41 -21.84
N ASN A 275 3.08 -5.21 -22.42
CA ASN A 275 3.52 -4.02 -21.71
C ASN A 275 2.62 -3.69 -20.51
N ASN A 276 1.30 -3.92 -20.63
CA ASN A 276 0.36 -3.67 -19.53
C ASN A 276 0.51 -4.69 -18.38
N TYR A 277 0.73 -5.96 -18.72
CA TYR A 277 0.98 -7.01 -17.73
C TYR A 277 2.32 -6.78 -17.02
N GLU A 278 3.42 -6.58 -17.77
CA GLU A 278 4.77 -6.41 -17.21
C GLU A 278 4.85 -5.20 -16.28
N ALA A 279 4.19 -4.07 -16.61
CA ALA A 279 4.15 -2.92 -15.69
C ALA A 279 3.45 -3.23 -14.37
N LEU A 280 2.27 -3.86 -14.41
CA LEU A 280 1.55 -4.23 -13.18
C LEU A 280 2.33 -5.25 -12.36
N ASN A 281 2.96 -6.23 -13.04
CA ASN A 281 3.80 -7.21 -12.39
C ASN A 281 4.98 -6.56 -11.66
N ALA A 282 5.77 -5.74 -12.37
CA ALA A 282 6.93 -5.05 -11.81
C ALA A 282 6.54 -4.10 -10.67
N GLN A 283 5.41 -3.40 -10.80
CA GLN A 283 4.93 -2.52 -9.74
C GLN A 283 4.58 -3.29 -8.46
N LEU A 284 3.89 -4.42 -8.58
CA LEU A 284 3.51 -5.22 -7.42
C LEU A 284 4.71 -5.93 -6.78
N LEU A 285 5.66 -6.42 -7.58
CA LEU A 285 6.91 -7.00 -7.08
C LEU A 285 7.76 -5.96 -6.32
N ASP A 286 7.67 -4.68 -6.66
CA ASP A 286 8.35 -3.61 -5.93
C ASP A 286 7.60 -3.16 -4.66
N GLU A 287 6.27 -3.03 -4.73
CA GLU A 287 5.49 -2.41 -3.64
C GLU A 287 4.96 -3.38 -2.58
N LEU A 288 4.58 -4.61 -2.95
CA LEU A 288 4.04 -5.57 -1.98
C LEU A 288 5.06 -5.96 -0.89
N PRO A 289 6.35 -6.20 -1.18
CA PRO A 289 7.34 -6.47 -0.14
C PRO A 289 7.52 -5.29 0.83
N LYS A 290 7.52 -4.06 0.32
CA LYS A 290 7.60 -2.84 1.15
C LYS A 290 6.37 -2.72 2.06
N PHE A 291 5.18 -2.91 1.49
CA PHE A 291 3.94 -2.94 2.26
C PHE A 291 3.99 -4.00 3.37
N HIS A 292 4.48 -5.20 3.05
CA HIS A 292 4.67 -6.27 4.02
C HIS A 292 5.59 -5.88 5.18
N GLN A 293 6.73 -5.25 4.87
CA GLN A 293 7.68 -4.76 5.87
C GLN A 293 7.05 -3.72 6.80
N TYR A 294 6.33 -2.72 6.26
CA TYR A 294 5.65 -1.70 7.07
C TYR A 294 4.56 -2.30 7.96
N ALA A 295 3.77 -3.22 7.44
CA ALA A 295 2.74 -3.92 8.21
C ALA A 295 3.34 -4.75 9.36
N ARG A 296 4.52 -5.38 9.16
CA ARG A 296 5.26 -6.08 10.22
C ARG A 296 5.79 -5.11 11.28
N GLY A 297 6.29 -3.95 10.87
CA GLY A 297 6.71 -2.89 11.79
C GLY A 297 5.56 -2.39 12.66
N LEU A 298 4.39 -2.16 12.07
CA LEU A 298 3.19 -1.76 12.80
C LEU A 298 2.78 -2.83 13.83
N LEU A 299 2.74 -4.10 13.44
CA LEU A 299 2.43 -5.21 14.34
C LEU A 299 3.38 -5.22 15.54
N THR A 300 4.67 -5.05 15.29
CA THR A 300 5.69 -5.02 16.35
C THR A 300 5.39 -3.91 17.36
N ASN A 301 5.10 -2.69 16.89
CA ASN A 301 4.75 -1.57 17.76
C ASN A 301 3.46 -1.81 18.55
N CYS A 302 2.45 -2.40 17.90
CA CYS A 302 1.19 -2.73 18.56
C CYS A 302 1.36 -3.78 19.65
N VAL A 303 2.19 -4.81 19.43
CA VAL A 303 2.50 -5.84 20.44
C VAL A 303 3.19 -5.21 21.66
N HIS A 304 4.14 -4.29 21.45
CA HIS A 304 4.76 -3.55 22.56
C HIS A 304 3.73 -2.69 23.31
N GLY A 305 2.87 -1.97 22.58
CA GLY A 305 1.81 -1.15 23.18
C GLY A 305 0.81 -1.99 23.98
N TYR A 306 0.45 -3.16 23.48
CA TYR A 306 -0.38 -4.14 24.20
C TYR A 306 0.30 -4.63 25.47
N ALA A 307 1.55 -5.08 25.38
CA ALA A 307 2.29 -5.59 26.52
C ALA A 307 2.35 -4.57 27.66
N GLN A 308 2.60 -3.30 27.32
CA GLN A 308 2.59 -2.23 28.32
C GLN A 308 1.19 -2.02 28.93
N ALA A 309 0.14 -1.96 28.10
CA ALA A 309 -1.23 -1.80 28.59
C ALA A 309 -1.66 -2.97 29.50
N HIS A 310 -1.24 -4.19 29.17
CA HIS A 310 -1.51 -5.38 29.96
C HIS A 310 -0.75 -5.39 31.28
N CYS A 311 0.55 -5.05 31.26
CA CYS A 311 1.34 -4.90 32.47
C CYS A 311 0.75 -3.86 33.44
N ASP A 312 0.28 -2.73 32.91
CA ASP A 312 -0.33 -1.67 33.73
C ASP A 312 -1.71 -2.09 34.29
N PHE A 313 -2.43 -2.99 33.62
CA PHE A 313 -3.71 -3.52 34.10
C PHE A 313 -3.54 -4.60 35.19
N VAL A 314 -2.46 -5.40 35.10
CA VAL A 314 -2.20 -6.50 36.03
C VAL A 314 -1.57 -6.02 37.34
N ARG A 315 -0.86 -4.90 37.32
CA ARG A 315 -0.25 -4.27 38.51
C ARG A 315 -1.29 -3.60 39.40
#